data_AF-A0A250J0G3-F1
#
_entry.id   AF-A0A250J0G3-F1
#
_cell.length_a   1.000
_cell.length_b   1.000
_cell.length_c   1.000
_cell.angle_alpha   90.00
_cell.angle_beta   90.00
_cell.angle_gamma   90.00
#
_symmetry.space_group_name_H-M   'P 1'
#
loop_
_entity.id
_entity.type
_entity.pdbx_description
1 polymer ?
#
loop_
_entity_poly.entity_id
_entity_poly.type
_entity_poly.pdbx_seq_one_letter_code
_entity_poly.pdbx_strand_id
1 'polypeptide(L)'
;MKTTLFYGPWQCRREFMNGCQRECASEGYKLMGCMWLADFKFDWEGRLVALPVPVKGGSRYGIYHCCCDYPELSPEDNAAQRKAWSRFRTSFRKAWSEKFGQWPEQGGVSWPGHHIRDLWHAGNPVDPNNVFPAQPDVHEVYNDQYPACYGGKSPWNTVGPNLPYTDN
;
A
#
# COMPACT_ATOMS: atom_id res chain seq x y z
N MET A 1 10.68 5.12 18.56
CA MET A 1 9.76 5.39 17.44
C MET A 1 8.95 4.13 17.22
N LYS A 2 7.63 4.22 17.28
CA LYS A 2 6.73 3.09 17.05
C LYS A 2 6.09 3.26 15.68
N THR A 3 6.26 2.28 14.80
CA THR A 3 5.58 2.24 13.51
C THR A 3 4.30 1.43 13.65
N THR A 4 3.16 2.02 13.30
CA THR A 4 1.85 1.37 13.30
C THR A 4 1.28 1.41 11.90
N LEU A 5 0.79 0.27 11.39
CA LEU A 5 0.07 0.22 10.11
C LEU A 5 -1.43 0.18 10.39
N PHE A 6 -2.16 1.06 9.73
CA PHE A 6 -3.60 1.01 9.64
C PHE A 6 -3.97 0.56 8.24
N TYR A 7 -4.98 -0.31 8.13
CA TYR A 7 -5.37 -0.93 6.87
C TYR A 7 -6.78 -0.51 6.48
N GLY A 8 -6.96 -0.21 5.20
CA GLY A 8 -8.24 0.06 4.55
C GLY A 8 -8.86 -1.20 3.95
N PRO A 9 -9.45 -1.14 2.74
CA PRO A 9 -9.31 -0.07 1.75
C PRO A 9 -10.30 1.09 1.98
N TRP A 10 -9.81 2.31 1.75
CA TRP A 10 -10.63 3.52 1.77
C TRP A 10 -10.56 4.23 0.42
N GLN A 11 -11.55 5.09 0.15
CA GLN A 11 -11.46 6.00 -0.98
C GLN A 11 -10.28 6.95 -0.80
N CYS A 12 -9.55 7.20 -1.90
CA CYS A 12 -8.49 8.19 -1.87
C CYS A 12 -9.01 9.58 -1.57
N ARG A 13 -8.36 10.27 -0.63
CA ARG A 13 -8.51 11.72 -0.46
C ARG A 13 -8.05 12.49 -1.70
N ARG A 14 -8.39 13.78 -1.76
CA ARG A 14 -8.15 14.63 -2.93
C ARG A 14 -6.67 14.63 -3.37
N GLU A 15 -5.76 14.69 -2.42
CA GLU A 15 -4.31 14.74 -2.69
C GLU A 15 -3.82 13.48 -3.39
N PHE A 16 -4.28 12.31 -2.95
CA PHE A 16 -3.92 11.01 -3.53
C PHE A 16 -4.53 10.84 -4.92
N MET A 17 -5.80 11.23 -5.09
CA MET A 17 -6.45 11.22 -6.41
C MET A 17 -5.70 12.09 -7.41
N ASN A 18 -5.29 13.29 -7.01
CA ASN A 18 -4.48 14.18 -7.85
C ASN A 18 -3.09 13.59 -8.14
N GLY A 19 -2.49 12.87 -7.19
CA GLY A 19 -1.25 12.12 -7.37
C GLY A 19 -1.40 11.07 -8.47
N CYS A 20 -2.40 10.21 -8.37
CA CYS A 20 -2.70 9.19 -9.36
C CYS A 20 -3.03 9.77 -10.73
N GLN A 21 -3.76 10.89 -10.79
CA GLN A 21 -4.07 11.54 -12.06
C GLN A 21 -2.78 11.96 -12.80
N ARG A 22 -1.80 12.49 -12.06
CA ARG A 22 -0.49 12.87 -12.62
C ARG A 22 0.34 11.65 -13.01
N GLU A 23 0.37 10.63 -12.16
CA GLU A 23 1.09 9.38 -12.42
C GLU A 23 0.59 8.70 -13.69
N CYS A 24 -0.71 8.40 -13.76
CA CYS A 24 -1.31 7.77 -14.94
C CYS A 24 -1.07 8.61 -16.21
N ALA A 25 -1.28 9.94 -16.12
CA ALA A 25 -1.07 10.82 -17.27
C ALA A 25 0.39 10.86 -17.73
N SER A 26 1.36 10.77 -16.81
CA SER A 26 2.78 10.72 -17.16
C SER A 26 3.19 9.43 -17.87
N GLU A 27 2.45 8.34 -17.63
CA GLU A 27 2.58 7.06 -18.33
C GLU A 27 1.68 6.96 -19.58
N GLY A 28 0.88 8.00 -19.89
CA GLY A 28 -0.01 8.03 -21.05
C GLY A 28 -1.37 7.34 -20.84
N TYR A 29 -1.73 7.01 -19.60
CA TYR A 29 -2.96 6.32 -19.26
C TYR A 29 -3.98 7.24 -18.57
N LYS A 30 -5.25 6.88 -18.68
CA LYS A 30 -6.33 7.52 -17.91
C LYS A 30 -6.35 6.94 -16.50
N LEU A 31 -6.62 7.79 -15.50
CA LEU A 31 -6.96 7.33 -14.16
C LEU A 31 -8.38 6.74 -14.15
N MET A 32 -8.50 5.49 -13.71
CA MET A 32 -9.77 4.77 -13.56
C MET A 32 -10.27 4.86 -12.12
N GLY A 33 -9.37 4.72 -11.15
CA GLY A 33 -9.71 4.82 -9.73
C GLY A 33 -8.49 4.96 -8.83
N CYS A 34 -8.73 5.23 -7.56
CA CYS A 34 -7.68 5.30 -6.55
C CYS A 34 -8.16 4.66 -5.25
N MET A 35 -7.36 3.74 -4.72
CA MET A 35 -7.61 3.06 -3.45
C MET A 35 -6.55 3.45 -2.42
N TRP A 36 -6.97 3.98 -1.28
CA TRP A 36 -6.08 4.18 -0.13
C TRP A 36 -6.01 2.86 0.64
N LEU A 37 -4.87 2.17 0.54
CA LEU A 37 -4.69 0.83 1.06
C LEU A 37 -4.32 0.87 2.53
N ALA A 38 -3.32 1.66 2.89
CA ALA A 38 -2.81 1.65 4.26
C ALA A 38 -2.21 2.99 4.62
N ASP A 39 -1.92 3.15 5.91
CA ASP A 39 -1.26 4.31 6.46
C ASP A 39 -0.21 3.83 7.47
N PHE A 40 1.03 4.25 7.25
CA PHE A 40 2.07 4.17 8.27
C PHE A 40 1.96 5.37 9.18
N LYS A 41 1.74 5.13 10.46
CA LYS A 41 1.90 6.13 11.51
C LYS A 41 3.22 5.90 12.21
N PHE A 42 4.01 6.96 12.29
CA PHE A 42 5.29 6.98 12.94
C PHE A 42 5.20 7.81 14.21
N ASP A 43 4.99 7.15 15.35
CA ASP A 43 4.92 7.82 16.64
C ASP A 43 6.33 8.02 17.21
N TRP A 44 6.65 9.27 17.56
CA TRP A 44 7.83 9.66 18.31
C TRP A 44 7.43 10.08 19.72
N GLU A 45 8.12 9.50 20.70
CA GLU A 45 8.03 9.88 22.09
C GLU A 45 9.43 10.30 22.57
N GLY A 46 9.52 11.49 23.16
CA GLY A 46 10.77 11.99 23.73
C GLY A 46 10.58 13.19 24.64
N ARG A 47 11.70 13.78 25.07
CA ARG A 47 11.74 14.98 25.93
C ARG A 47 12.53 16.06 25.20
N LEU A 48 11.97 17.25 25.05
CA LEU A 48 12.72 18.40 24.53
C LEU A 48 13.69 18.89 25.61
N VAL A 49 14.96 19.11 25.27
CA VAL A 49 15.98 19.55 26.24
C VAL A 49 15.67 20.94 26.83
N ALA A 50 14.95 21.78 26.08
CA ALA A 50 14.58 23.13 26.51
C ALA A 50 13.40 23.18 27.51
N LEU A 51 12.55 22.15 27.55
CA LEU A 51 11.40 22.06 28.45
C LEU A 51 11.21 20.57 28.80
N PRO A 52 11.35 20.14 30.07
CA PRO A 52 11.20 18.75 30.49
C PRO A 52 9.72 18.32 30.51
N VAL A 53 9.00 18.62 29.44
CA VAL A 53 7.63 18.20 29.16
C VAL A 53 7.71 17.04 28.17
N PRO A 54 7.03 15.92 28.41
CA PRO A 54 6.90 14.86 27.41
C PRO A 54 6.24 15.42 26.15
N VAL A 55 6.88 15.25 24.99
CA VAL A 55 6.32 15.66 23.70
C VAL A 55 5.97 14.41 22.91
N LYS A 56 4.75 14.36 22.39
CA LYS A 56 4.31 13.39 21.40
C LYS A 56 4.26 14.08 20.04
N GLY A 57 5.00 13.56 19.09
CA GLY A 57 5.01 14.01 17.71
C GLY A 57 4.98 12.80 16.78
N GLY A 58 4.60 13.00 15.52
CA GLY A 58 4.60 11.89 14.58
C GLY A 58 4.33 12.33 13.15
N SER A 59 4.66 11.45 12.21
CA SER A 59 4.35 11.61 10.80
C SER A 59 3.44 10.48 10.32
N ARG A 60 2.77 10.71 9.20
CA ARG A 60 1.88 9.75 8.58
C ARG A 60 2.16 9.66 7.09
N TYR A 61 2.26 8.44 6.59
CA TYR A 61 2.51 8.17 5.18
C TYR A 61 1.45 7.20 4.66
N GLY A 62 0.66 7.64 3.68
CA GLY A 62 -0.36 6.80 3.08
C GLY A 62 0.15 6.03 1.89
N ILE A 63 -0.17 4.74 1.88
CA ILE A 63 -0.01 3.85 0.75
C ILE A 63 -1.31 3.84 -0.03
N TYR A 64 -1.27 4.23 -1.28
CA TYR A 64 -2.43 4.22 -2.17
C TYR A 64 -2.07 3.59 -3.51
N HIS A 65 -3.07 2.95 -4.12
CA HIS A 65 -2.97 2.32 -5.42
C HIS A 65 -3.69 3.18 -6.46
N CYS A 66 -2.96 3.52 -7.52
CA CYS A 66 -3.48 4.19 -8.70
C CYS A 66 -3.90 3.15 -9.74
N CYS A 67 -5.21 3.02 -9.96
CA CYS A 67 -5.76 2.15 -10.99
C CYS A 67 -5.79 2.93 -12.29
N CYS A 68 -4.67 2.96 -13.00
CA CYS A 68 -4.64 3.51 -14.35
C CYS A 68 -5.20 2.48 -15.34
N ASP A 69 -5.58 2.92 -16.53
CA ASP A 69 -6.06 2.08 -17.64
C ASP A 69 -4.92 1.25 -18.28
N TYR A 70 -4.15 0.56 -17.44
CA TYR A 70 -3.04 -0.30 -17.86
C TYR A 70 -3.58 -1.53 -18.57
N PRO A 71 -2.89 -2.01 -19.63
CA PRO A 71 -3.21 -3.29 -20.21
C PRO A 71 -2.93 -4.42 -19.21
N GLU A 72 -3.74 -5.46 -19.30
CA GLU A 72 -3.52 -6.70 -18.58
C GLU A 72 -2.37 -7.50 -19.20
N LEU A 73 -1.57 -8.14 -18.35
CA LEU A 73 -0.58 -9.12 -18.78
C LEU A 73 -1.26 -10.40 -19.27
N SER A 74 -0.56 -11.13 -20.15
CA SER A 74 -0.96 -12.50 -20.46
C SER A 74 -0.90 -13.37 -19.21
N PRO A 75 -1.68 -14.47 -19.13
CA PRO A 75 -1.59 -15.41 -18.02
C PRO A 75 -0.18 -15.95 -17.79
N GLU A 76 0.60 -16.16 -18.85
CA GLU A 76 1.99 -16.62 -18.79
C GLU A 76 2.91 -15.58 -18.16
N ASP A 77 2.84 -14.32 -18.62
CA ASP A 77 3.65 -13.23 -18.08
C ASP A 77 3.33 -12.98 -16.61
N ASN A 78 2.04 -12.97 -16.24
CA ASN A 78 1.65 -12.82 -14.85
C ASN A 78 2.13 -14.00 -13.98
N ALA A 79 2.11 -15.23 -14.50
CA ALA A 79 2.69 -16.38 -13.80
C ALA A 79 4.20 -16.22 -13.57
N ALA A 80 4.91 -15.63 -14.55
CA ALA A 80 6.32 -15.30 -14.41
C ALA A 80 6.57 -14.25 -13.29
N GLN A 81 5.72 -13.22 -13.20
CA GLN A 81 5.79 -12.22 -12.11
C GLN A 81 5.58 -12.86 -10.74
N ARG A 82 4.56 -13.72 -10.61
CA ARG A 82 4.27 -14.45 -9.37
C ARG A 82 5.44 -15.35 -8.95
N LYS A 83 6.07 -16.01 -9.93
CA LYS A 83 7.25 -16.86 -9.71
C LYS A 83 8.46 -16.05 -9.26
N ALA A 84 8.68 -14.85 -9.82
CA ALA A 84 9.72 -13.94 -9.39
C ALA A 84 9.52 -13.52 -7.92
N TRP A 85 8.30 -13.09 -7.56
CA TRP A 85 7.96 -12.78 -6.17
C TRP A 85 8.20 -13.96 -5.22
N SER A 86 7.74 -15.16 -5.59
CA SER A 86 7.90 -16.36 -4.75
C SER A 86 9.36 -16.66 -4.41
N ARG A 87 10.30 -16.35 -5.30
CA ARG A 87 11.75 -16.54 -5.09
C ARG A 87 12.35 -15.45 -4.20
N PHE A 88 11.85 -14.22 -4.31
CA PHE A 88 12.41 -13.03 -3.66
C PHE A 88 11.81 -12.74 -2.28
N ARG A 89 10.59 -13.18 -1.99
CA ARG A 89 9.84 -12.77 -0.79
C ARG A 89 10.58 -13.00 0.52
N THR A 90 11.40 -14.05 0.63
CA THR A 90 12.14 -14.34 1.87
C THR A 90 13.22 -13.29 2.13
N SER A 91 14.06 -12.98 1.13
CA SER A 91 15.08 -11.93 1.26
C SER A 91 14.45 -10.55 1.41
N PHE A 92 13.33 -10.31 0.72
CA PHE A 92 12.58 -9.08 0.85
C PHE A 92 12.13 -8.83 2.29
N ARG A 93 11.45 -9.81 2.90
CA ARG A 93 10.97 -9.73 4.29
C ARG A 93 12.11 -9.50 5.26
N LYS A 94 13.27 -10.12 5.04
CA LYS A 94 14.46 -9.89 5.85
C LYS A 94 14.93 -8.44 5.75
N ALA A 95 15.14 -7.91 4.54
CA ALA A 95 15.59 -6.54 4.31
C ALA A 95 14.58 -5.50 4.84
N TRP A 96 13.27 -5.77 4.68
CA TRP A 96 12.20 -4.97 5.27
C TRP A 96 12.31 -4.98 6.80
N SER A 97 12.54 -6.15 7.39
CA SER A 97 12.62 -6.31 8.85
C SER A 97 13.78 -5.55 9.47
N GLU A 98 14.92 -5.52 8.79
CA GLU A 98 16.11 -4.76 9.19
C GLU A 98 15.84 -3.25 9.25
N LYS A 99 14.89 -2.74 8.45
CA LYS A 99 14.58 -1.31 8.36
C LYS A 99 13.38 -0.86 9.19
N PHE A 100 12.34 -1.69 9.27
CA PHE A 100 11.04 -1.28 9.81
C PHE A 100 10.59 -2.07 11.05
N GLY A 101 11.41 -3.04 11.50
CA GLY A 101 11.04 -4.00 12.54
C GLY A 101 10.49 -5.29 11.95
N GLN A 102 10.32 -6.33 12.77
CA GLN A 102 9.99 -7.68 12.31
C GLN A 102 8.80 -7.71 11.34
N TRP A 103 8.96 -8.39 10.19
CA TRP A 103 7.86 -8.66 9.27
C TRP A 103 6.74 -9.42 10.02
N PRO A 104 5.49 -8.96 9.96
CA PRO A 104 4.44 -9.51 10.80
C PRO A 104 4.07 -10.94 10.41
N GLU A 105 3.66 -11.71 11.41
CA GLU A 105 3.27 -13.11 11.27
C GLU A 105 2.07 -13.44 12.17
N GLN A 106 1.33 -14.49 11.80
CA GLN A 106 0.23 -15.03 12.59
C GLN A 106 0.35 -16.56 12.61
N GLY A 107 0.43 -17.15 13.79
CA GLY A 107 0.56 -18.62 13.93
C GLY A 107 1.81 -19.20 13.25
N GLY A 108 2.93 -18.47 13.25
CA GLY A 108 4.17 -18.89 12.58
C GLY A 108 4.15 -18.75 11.04
N VAL A 109 3.08 -18.18 10.47
CA VAL A 109 2.98 -17.88 9.04
C VAL A 109 3.15 -16.39 8.81
N SER A 110 4.18 -16.01 8.05
CA SER A 110 4.39 -14.60 7.68
C SER A 110 3.22 -14.07 6.87
N TRP A 111 2.77 -12.86 7.19
CA TRP A 111 1.73 -12.16 6.45
C TRP A 111 2.08 -12.03 4.95
N PRO A 112 1.07 -11.99 4.05
CA PRO A 112 1.30 -11.73 2.64
C PRO A 112 1.97 -10.37 2.43
N GLY A 113 2.80 -10.29 1.39
CA GLY A 113 3.26 -9.02 0.85
C GLY A 113 2.28 -8.59 -0.22
N HIS A 114 1.60 -7.46 0.00
CA HIS A 114 0.66 -6.89 -0.96
C HIS A 114 1.40 -6.03 -1.98
N HIS A 115 1.14 -6.24 -3.26
CA HIS A 115 1.67 -5.40 -4.33
C HIS A 115 0.78 -4.17 -4.52
N ILE A 116 1.34 -2.96 -4.35
CA ILE A 116 0.60 -1.70 -4.49
C ILE A 116 0.09 -1.57 -5.92
N ARG A 117 1.00 -1.54 -6.90
CA ARG A 117 0.68 -1.80 -8.30
C ARG A 117 0.61 -3.31 -8.50
N ASP A 118 -0.57 -3.76 -8.89
CA ASP A 118 -0.88 -5.16 -9.11
C ASP A 118 0.02 -5.83 -10.16
N LEU A 119 0.34 -7.11 -9.95
CA LEU A 119 1.20 -7.88 -10.85
C LEU A 119 0.55 -8.09 -12.23
N TRP A 120 -0.78 -8.23 -12.28
CA TRP A 120 -1.51 -8.41 -13.55
C TRP A 120 -1.44 -7.19 -14.45
N HIS A 121 -1.15 -6.02 -13.87
CA HIS A 121 -1.01 -4.73 -14.55
C HIS A 121 0.45 -4.25 -14.57
N ALA A 122 1.36 -5.22 -14.71
CA ALA A 122 2.81 -5.04 -14.81
C ALA A 122 3.48 -4.38 -13.59
N GLY A 123 2.87 -4.50 -12.40
CA GLY A 123 3.53 -4.14 -11.15
C GLY A 123 4.82 -4.92 -10.95
N ASN A 124 5.89 -4.23 -10.58
CA ASN A 124 7.18 -4.88 -10.37
C ASN A 124 7.10 -5.80 -9.13
N PRO A 125 7.36 -7.11 -9.28
CA PRO A 125 7.16 -8.08 -8.21
C PRO A 125 8.16 -7.94 -7.05
N VAL A 126 9.27 -7.26 -7.26
CA VAL A 126 10.41 -7.20 -6.33
C VAL A 126 10.86 -5.79 -5.98
N ASP A 127 10.17 -4.76 -6.49
CA ASP A 127 10.44 -3.38 -6.12
C ASP A 127 10.07 -3.16 -4.65
N PRO A 128 11.01 -2.73 -3.79
CA PRO A 128 10.74 -2.50 -2.38
C PRO A 128 9.73 -1.39 -2.10
N ASN A 129 9.48 -0.49 -3.05
CA ASN A 129 8.44 0.53 -2.94
C ASN A 129 7.08 0.05 -3.43
N ASN A 130 7.00 -1.15 -4.02
CA ASN A 130 5.76 -1.73 -4.52
C ASN A 130 5.16 -2.78 -3.57
N VAL A 131 5.82 -3.12 -2.45
CA VAL A 131 5.37 -4.21 -1.57
C VAL A 131 5.33 -3.78 -0.10
N PHE A 132 4.23 -4.06 0.58
CA PHE A 132 4.10 -3.88 2.03
C PHE A 132 3.41 -5.09 2.69
N PRO A 133 3.63 -5.35 3.99
CA PRO A 133 2.89 -6.40 4.69
C PRO A 133 1.42 -6.02 4.81
N ALA A 134 0.50 -6.94 4.49
CA ALA A 134 -0.93 -6.76 4.71
C ALA A 134 -1.46 -7.91 5.58
N GLN A 135 -2.45 -7.62 6.44
CA GLN A 135 -3.13 -8.70 7.16
C GLN A 135 -3.79 -9.66 6.15
N PRO A 136 -3.84 -10.98 6.41
CA PRO A 136 -4.33 -11.94 5.42
C PRO A 136 -5.74 -11.65 4.89
N ASP A 137 -6.66 -11.30 5.77
CA ASP A 137 -8.04 -10.91 5.47
C ASP A 137 -8.11 -9.59 4.70
N VAL A 138 -7.34 -8.59 5.11
CA VAL A 138 -7.21 -7.31 4.41
C VAL A 138 -6.64 -7.49 3.00
N HIS A 139 -5.64 -8.36 2.84
CA HIS A 139 -5.03 -8.66 1.56
C HIS A 139 -6.03 -9.29 0.59
N GLU A 140 -6.90 -10.18 1.08
CA GLU A 140 -8.01 -10.75 0.29
C GLU A 140 -8.97 -9.64 -0.17
N VAL A 141 -9.39 -8.76 0.75
CA VAL A 141 -10.25 -7.62 0.42
C VAL A 141 -9.64 -6.72 -0.65
N TYR A 142 -8.33 -6.44 -0.61
CA TYR A 142 -7.69 -5.66 -1.67
C TYR A 142 -7.81 -6.33 -3.04
N ASN A 143 -7.51 -7.63 -3.11
CA ASN A 143 -7.57 -8.38 -4.37
C ASN A 143 -9.00 -8.39 -4.95
N ASP A 144 -10.01 -8.48 -4.11
CA ASP A 144 -11.42 -8.44 -4.54
C ASP A 144 -11.85 -7.06 -5.06
N GLN A 145 -11.26 -5.99 -4.52
CA GLN A 145 -11.63 -4.61 -4.87
C GLN A 145 -10.87 -4.06 -6.08
N TYR A 146 -9.67 -4.58 -6.37
CA TYR A 146 -8.84 -4.13 -7.50
C TYR A 146 -9.56 -4.15 -8.85
N PRO A 147 -10.29 -5.22 -9.24
CA PRO A 147 -11.03 -5.24 -10.50
C PRO A 147 -12.07 -4.12 -10.63
N ALA A 148 -12.74 -3.74 -9.54
CA ALA A 148 -13.67 -2.62 -9.54
C ALA A 148 -12.95 -1.28 -9.74
N CYS A 149 -11.76 -1.14 -9.15
CA CYS A 149 -10.94 0.07 -9.27
C CYS A 149 -10.40 0.25 -10.68
N TYR A 150 -9.79 -0.79 -11.27
CA TYR A 150 -9.35 -0.80 -12.67
C TYR A 150 -10.53 -0.61 -13.64
N GLY A 151 -11.70 -1.16 -13.32
CA GLY A 151 -12.92 -0.96 -14.09
C GLY A 151 -13.53 0.45 -13.98
N GLY A 152 -12.91 1.36 -13.23
CA GLY A 152 -13.38 2.74 -13.04
C GLY A 152 -14.71 2.86 -12.31
N LYS A 153 -15.01 1.91 -11.42
CA LYS A 153 -16.30 1.81 -10.73
C LYS A 153 -16.28 2.54 -9.38
N SER A 154 -17.47 2.91 -8.93
CA SER A 154 -17.68 3.38 -7.56
C SER A 154 -17.30 2.28 -6.55
N PRO A 155 -16.73 2.64 -5.38
CA PRO A 155 -16.47 4.01 -4.90
C PRO A 155 -15.11 4.58 -5.37
N TRP A 156 -14.26 3.77 -5.99
CA TRP A 156 -12.85 4.07 -6.27
C TRP A 156 -12.62 5.20 -7.26
N ASN A 157 -13.62 5.51 -8.09
CA ASN A 157 -13.61 6.63 -9.03
C ASN A 157 -14.05 7.97 -8.42
N THR A 158 -14.26 8.04 -7.10
CA THR A 158 -14.66 9.27 -6.39
C THR A 158 -13.74 9.59 -5.22
N VAL A 159 -13.62 10.88 -4.91
CA VAL A 159 -12.78 11.38 -3.81
C VAL A 159 -13.46 11.08 -2.46
N GLY A 160 -12.69 10.47 -1.56
CA GLY A 160 -13.08 10.17 -0.18
C GLY A 160 -12.77 11.30 0.82
N PRO A 161 -13.02 11.05 2.11
CA PRO A 161 -12.67 11.98 3.19
C PRO A 161 -11.14 12.08 3.37
N ASN A 162 -10.68 13.16 3.99
CA ASN A 162 -9.25 13.37 4.27
C ASN A 162 -8.66 12.34 5.25
N LEU A 163 -9.48 11.85 6.18
CA LEU A 163 -9.11 10.80 7.15
C LEU A 163 -10.34 9.90 7.40
N PRO A 164 -10.35 8.66 6.87
CA PRO A 164 -11.50 7.77 6.90
C PRO A 164 -11.60 6.90 8.17
N TYR A 165 -10.65 7.02 9.11
CA TYR A 165 -10.60 6.21 10.33
C TYR A 165 -9.95 6.99 11.49
N THR A 166 -10.12 6.49 12.70
CA THR A 166 -9.52 7.05 13.92
C THR A 166 -8.41 6.16 14.46
N ASP A 167 -7.45 6.74 15.19
CA ASP A 167 -6.29 6.05 15.77
C ASP A 167 -6.60 5.14 16.98
N ASN A 168 -7.86 4.74 17.15
CA ASN A 168 -8.33 3.96 18.30
C ASN A 168 -7.84 2.52 18.26
#